data_AF-A0A832HG28-F1
#
_entry.id   AF-A0A832HG28-F1
#
_cell.length_a   1.000
_cell.length_b   1.000
_cell.length_c   1.000
_cell.angle_alpha   90.00
_cell.angle_beta   90.00
_cell.angle_gamma   90.00
#
_symmetry.space_group_name_H-M   'P 1'
#
loop_
_entity.id
_entity.type
_entity.pdbx_description
1 polymer ?
#
loop_
_entity_poly.entity_id
_entity_poly.type
_entity_poly.pdbx_seq_one_letter_code
_entity_poly.pdbx_strand_id
1 'polypeptide(L)'
;MLNIELDAVKKIEIGFVVVVLGIAGFLFFRSSQTTVDKTINTWVETRRIGIDPNRPISAVNKADEAKSPVITVFAFYDGKLEIVEYPKAPEMKPSVRFRPDNRREKYQLYSTPWDKVEGISDPYKQTLAYAAYAAAERRPLGLLRAAELNRDQAKVERDARQAMMDELTIIEENVRGGLFDVDAMDKVLAALEAYRNIEGDPTKDNAKAAAARKVVEIAMEYLEKIQTARSTAVEKYITAVDTVLDKDQQAKLAEAGRQIADKRGALRRPARG
;
A
#
# COMPACT_ATOMS: atom_id res chain seq x y z
N MET A 1 44.49 -52.60 -24.47
CA MET A 1 44.60 -51.16 -24.11
C MET A 1 44.66 -50.37 -25.39
N LEU A 2 43.60 -49.63 -25.75
CA LEU A 2 43.62 -48.72 -26.89
C LEU A 2 44.24 -47.41 -26.41
N ASN A 3 45.54 -47.22 -26.68
CA ASN A 3 46.19 -45.91 -26.58
C ASN A 3 45.69 -45.09 -27.77
N ILE A 4 44.61 -44.35 -27.58
CA ILE A 4 44.14 -43.39 -28.56
C ILE A 4 45.01 -42.14 -28.40
N GLU A 5 46.04 -42.01 -29.24
CA GLU A 5 46.79 -40.77 -29.37
C GLU A 5 45.89 -39.71 -30.03
N LEU A 6 45.30 -38.87 -29.19
CA LEU A 6 44.59 -37.67 -29.62
C LEU A 6 45.62 -36.61 -30.04
N ASP A 7 45.53 -36.18 -31.29
CA ASP A 7 46.21 -34.98 -31.79
C ASP A 7 45.86 -33.75 -30.93
N ALA A 8 46.80 -32.82 -30.83
CA ALA A 8 46.70 -31.60 -30.04
C ALA A 8 45.40 -30.83 -30.30
N VAL A 9 44.94 -30.79 -31.57
CA VAL A 9 43.68 -30.15 -31.96
C VAL A 9 42.47 -30.82 -31.29
N LYS A 10 42.40 -32.15 -31.30
CA LYS A 10 41.30 -32.90 -30.67
C LYS A 10 41.31 -32.79 -29.15
N LYS A 11 42.49 -32.68 -28.52
CA LYS A 11 42.60 -32.42 -27.07
C LYS A 11 42.05 -31.05 -26.70
N ILE A 12 42.29 -30.03 -27.53
CA ILE A 12 41.75 -28.68 -27.33
C ILE A 12 40.23 -28.66 -27.53
N GLU A 13 39.71 -29.32 -28.56
CA GLU A 13 38.26 -29.44 -28.81
C GLU A 13 37.54 -30.12 -27.63
N ILE A 14 38.08 -31.24 -27.13
CA ILE A 14 37.53 -31.92 -25.95
C ILE A 14 37.60 -31.01 -24.72
N GLY A 15 38.72 -30.33 -24.50
CA GLY A 15 38.87 -29.36 -23.40
C GLY A 15 37.83 -28.24 -23.47
N PHE A 16 37.58 -27.71 -24.67
CA PHE A 16 36.56 -26.68 -24.88
C PHE A 16 35.15 -27.19 -24.60
N VAL A 17 34.80 -28.38 -25.08
CA VAL A 17 33.48 -29.00 -24.81
C VAL A 17 33.27 -29.23 -23.31
N VAL A 18 34.29 -29.71 -22.59
CA VAL A 18 34.20 -29.91 -21.13
C VAL A 18 34.02 -28.58 -20.40
N VAL A 19 34.71 -27.52 -20.81
CA VAL A 19 34.54 -26.18 -20.22
C VAL A 19 33.15 -25.63 -20.50
N VAL A 20 32.65 -25.74 -21.74
CA VAL A 20 31.30 -25.27 -22.11
C VAL A 20 30.23 -26.04 -21.33
N LEU A 21 30.34 -27.37 -21.24
CA LEU A 21 29.41 -28.19 -20.45
C LEU A 21 29.51 -27.89 -18.95
N GLY A 22 30.71 -27.64 -18.43
CA GLY A 22 30.93 -27.25 -17.03
C GLY A 22 30.30 -25.89 -16.72
N ILE A 23 30.46 -24.90 -17.60
CA ILE A 23 29.84 -23.57 -17.47
C ILE A 23 28.32 -23.67 -17.60
N ALA A 24 27.81 -24.41 -18.59
CA ALA A 24 26.38 -24.63 -18.77
C ALA A 24 25.76 -25.33 -17.55
N GLY A 25 26.41 -26.38 -17.04
CA GLY A 25 26.02 -27.08 -15.82
C GLY A 25 26.06 -26.19 -14.58
N PHE A 26 27.08 -25.35 -14.43
CA PHE A 26 27.18 -24.37 -13.34
C PHE A 26 26.10 -23.29 -13.43
N LEU A 27 25.79 -22.77 -14.62
CA LEU A 27 24.72 -21.80 -14.82
C LEU A 27 23.35 -22.42 -14.58
N PHE A 28 23.13 -23.67 -14.99
CA PHE A 28 21.90 -24.40 -14.69
C PHE A 28 21.76 -24.72 -13.20
N PHE A 29 22.86 -25.09 -12.53
CA PHE A 29 22.90 -25.30 -11.09
C PHE A 29 22.67 -24.00 -10.30
N ARG A 30 23.29 -22.90 -10.72
CA ARG A 30 23.09 -21.58 -10.12
C ARG A 30 21.68 -21.03 -10.36
N SER A 31 21.11 -21.27 -11.54
CA SER A 31 19.72 -20.92 -11.86
C SER A 31 18.71 -21.78 -11.08
N SER A 32 19.03 -23.06 -10.86
CA SER A 32 18.18 -23.99 -10.08
C SER A 32 18.32 -23.84 -8.57
N GLN A 33 19.41 -23.22 -8.06
CA GLN A 33 19.46 -22.67 -6.70
C GLN A 33 18.57 -21.43 -6.62
N THR A 34 17.28 -21.72 -6.69
CA THR A 34 16.21 -20.79 -6.38
C THR A 34 16.34 -20.42 -4.91
N THR A 35 16.82 -19.21 -4.68
CA THR A 35 16.94 -18.64 -3.34
C THR A 35 15.54 -18.52 -2.80
N VAL A 36 15.21 -19.43 -1.88
CA VAL A 36 13.92 -19.46 -1.20
C VAL A 36 13.65 -18.09 -0.61
N ASP A 37 12.55 -17.48 -1.04
CA ASP A 37 12.19 -16.14 -0.60
C ASP A 37 11.63 -16.15 0.81
N LYS A 38 12.47 -15.79 1.77
CA LYS A 38 12.07 -15.65 3.18
C LYS A 38 11.37 -14.31 3.47
N THR A 39 11.13 -13.46 2.47
CA THR A 39 10.61 -12.11 2.68
C THR A 39 9.09 -12.04 2.78
N ILE A 40 8.36 -13.07 2.33
CA ILE A 40 6.88 -13.11 2.42
C ILE A 40 6.44 -14.31 3.25
N ASN A 41 5.79 -14.02 4.37
CA ASN A 41 5.05 -14.99 5.18
C ASN A 41 3.57 -14.89 4.87
N THR A 42 2.88 -16.02 4.86
CA THR A 42 1.43 -16.04 4.58
C THR A 42 0.69 -16.95 5.54
N TRP A 43 -0.51 -16.55 5.93
CA TRP A 43 -1.43 -17.42 6.65
C TRP A 43 -2.87 -17.05 6.33
N VAL A 44 -3.79 -17.95 6.66
CA VAL A 44 -5.22 -17.72 6.56
C VAL A 44 -5.79 -17.70 7.98
N GLU A 45 -6.59 -16.69 8.28
CA GLU A 45 -7.32 -16.59 9.54
C GLU A 45 -8.82 -16.39 9.27
N THR A 46 -9.67 -16.96 10.12
CA THR A 46 -11.11 -16.68 10.12
C THR A 46 -11.39 -15.73 11.27
N ARG A 47 -11.86 -14.51 10.98
CA ARG A 47 -12.35 -13.62 12.04
C ARG A 47 -13.81 -13.91 12.28
N ARG A 48 -14.13 -14.22 13.54
CA ARG A 48 -15.53 -14.42 13.94
C ARG A 48 -16.17 -13.05 14.16
N ILE A 49 -17.37 -12.87 13.63
CA ILE A 49 -18.22 -11.71 13.90
C ILE A 49 -19.40 -12.20 14.73
N GLY A 50 -19.81 -11.47 15.78
CA GLY A 50 -21.01 -11.81 16.54
C GLY A 50 -22.29 -11.56 15.72
N ILE A 51 -23.38 -12.26 16.05
CA ILE A 51 -24.71 -11.99 15.44
C ILE A 51 -25.09 -10.51 15.63
N ASP A 52 -24.84 -9.95 16.82
CA ASP A 52 -24.82 -8.51 17.04
C ASP A 52 -23.37 -8.00 16.87
N PRO A 53 -23.08 -7.20 15.81
CA PRO A 53 -21.74 -6.68 15.55
C PRO A 53 -21.27 -5.64 16.58
N ASN A 54 -22.19 -5.09 17.39
CA ASN A 54 -21.87 -4.10 18.42
C ASN A 54 -21.55 -4.75 19.78
N ARG A 55 -21.62 -6.08 19.90
CA ARG A 55 -21.32 -6.82 21.13
C ARG A 55 -20.16 -7.79 20.92
N PRO A 56 -19.33 -8.03 21.95
CA PRO A 56 -18.31 -9.06 21.88
C PRO A 56 -18.94 -10.44 21.72
N ILE A 57 -18.20 -11.36 21.11
CA ILE A 57 -18.63 -12.76 21.00
C ILE A 57 -18.65 -13.38 22.40
N SER A 58 -19.77 -14.04 22.72
CA SER A 58 -19.99 -14.68 24.01
C SER A 58 -21.01 -15.81 23.87
N ALA A 59 -21.32 -16.50 24.97
CA ALA A 59 -22.40 -17.49 24.98
C ALA A 59 -23.75 -16.91 24.55
N VAL A 60 -23.97 -15.62 24.81
CA VAL A 60 -25.21 -14.89 24.49
C VAL A 60 -25.15 -14.29 23.08
N ASN A 61 -24.01 -13.75 22.66
CA ASN A 61 -23.79 -13.27 21.30
C ASN A 61 -22.89 -14.25 20.53
N LYS A 62 -23.51 -15.29 19.97
CA LYS A 62 -22.79 -16.33 19.22
C LYS A 62 -22.13 -15.74 17.97
N ALA A 63 -21.11 -16.42 17.46
CA ALA A 63 -20.53 -16.09 16.18
C ALA A 63 -21.55 -16.31 15.06
N ASP A 64 -21.71 -15.33 14.19
CA ASP A 64 -22.39 -15.44 12.91
C ASP A 64 -21.41 -16.04 11.91
N GLU A 65 -21.46 -17.37 11.76
CA GLU A 65 -20.58 -18.08 10.83
C GLU A 65 -20.84 -17.69 9.36
N ALA A 66 -22.04 -17.25 9.01
CA ALA A 66 -22.36 -16.84 7.64
C ALA A 66 -21.62 -15.55 7.27
N LYS A 67 -21.51 -14.62 8.22
CA LYS A 67 -20.83 -13.32 8.02
C LYS A 67 -19.36 -13.30 8.42
N SER A 68 -18.84 -14.40 8.96
CA SER A 68 -17.45 -14.46 9.41
C SER A 68 -16.48 -14.48 8.21
N PRO A 69 -15.64 -13.45 8.02
CA PRO A 69 -14.73 -13.40 6.89
C PRO A 69 -13.57 -14.39 7.02
N VAL A 70 -13.12 -14.87 5.86
CA VAL A 70 -11.82 -15.51 5.67
C VAL A 70 -10.84 -14.44 5.24
N ILE A 71 -9.70 -14.38 5.91
CA ILE A 71 -8.68 -13.35 5.67
C ILE A 71 -7.40 -14.06 5.31
N THR A 72 -6.93 -13.82 4.09
CA THR A 72 -5.59 -14.23 3.67
C THR A 72 -4.64 -13.09 3.94
N VAL A 73 -3.62 -13.34 4.75
CA VAL A 73 -2.63 -12.34 5.13
C VAL A 73 -1.32 -12.65 4.43
N PHE A 74 -0.75 -11.64 3.79
CA PHE A 74 0.61 -11.64 3.26
C PHE A 74 1.42 -10.63 4.09
N ALA A 75 2.32 -11.12 4.93
CA ALA A 75 3.22 -10.31 5.72
C ALA A 75 4.59 -10.24 5.06
N PHE A 76 5.09 -9.03 4.88
CA PHE A 76 6.38 -8.73 4.28
C PHE A 76 7.03 -7.54 4.97
N TYR A 77 8.18 -7.10 4.48
CA TYR A 77 9.03 -6.10 5.13
C TYR A 77 8.28 -4.82 5.56
N ASP A 78 7.38 -4.33 4.71
CA ASP A 78 6.64 -3.07 4.90
C ASP A 78 5.42 -3.18 5.80
N GLY A 79 4.92 -4.40 6.07
CA GLY A 79 3.69 -4.58 6.82
C GLY A 79 2.90 -5.83 6.42
N LYS A 80 1.58 -5.72 6.49
CA LYS A 80 0.65 -6.82 6.21
C LYS A 80 -0.40 -6.39 5.19
N LEU A 81 -0.48 -7.13 4.10
CA LEU A 81 -1.61 -7.08 3.18
C LEU A 81 -2.65 -8.11 3.63
N GLU A 82 -3.87 -7.66 3.84
CA GLU A 82 -5.04 -8.47 4.16
C GLU A 82 -5.99 -8.48 2.97
N ILE A 83 -6.29 -9.66 2.43
CA ILE A 83 -7.41 -9.85 1.49
C ILE A 83 -8.52 -10.57 2.25
N VAL A 84 -9.66 -9.90 2.34
CA VAL A 84 -10.83 -10.31 3.13
C VAL A 84 -11.91 -10.81 2.17
N GLU A 85 -12.36 -12.05 2.34
CA GLU A 85 -13.41 -12.67 1.56
C GLU A 85 -14.53 -13.20 2.48
N TYR A 86 -15.74 -13.30 1.92
CA TYR A 86 -16.95 -13.73 2.62
C TYR A 86 -17.57 -14.95 1.93
N PRO A 87 -16.95 -16.15 2.06
CA PRO A 87 -17.36 -17.32 1.28
C PRO A 87 -18.78 -17.81 1.59
N LYS A 88 -19.32 -17.47 2.76
CA LYS A 88 -20.68 -17.86 3.20
C LYS A 88 -21.70 -16.71 3.10
N ALA A 89 -21.30 -15.53 2.63
CA ALA A 89 -22.14 -14.34 2.50
C ALA A 89 -21.84 -13.63 1.16
N PRO A 90 -22.37 -14.11 0.03
CA PRO A 90 -22.05 -13.60 -1.31
C PRO A 90 -22.50 -12.14 -1.54
N GLU A 91 -23.42 -11.65 -0.72
CA GLU A 91 -23.82 -10.24 -0.68
C GLU A 91 -22.72 -9.32 -0.13
N MET A 92 -21.80 -9.87 0.69
CA MET A 92 -20.66 -9.13 1.22
C MET A 92 -19.51 -9.18 0.23
N LYS A 93 -19.02 -8.00 -0.17
CA LYS A 93 -17.96 -7.89 -1.17
C LYS A 93 -16.57 -8.06 -0.55
N PRO A 94 -15.63 -8.67 -1.28
CA PRO A 94 -14.27 -8.80 -0.81
C PRO A 94 -13.61 -7.43 -0.69
N SER A 95 -12.59 -7.35 0.16
CA SER A 95 -11.83 -6.10 0.36
C SER A 95 -10.35 -6.37 0.54
N VAL A 96 -9.54 -5.40 0.13
CA VAL A 96 -8.09 -5.43 0.25
C VAL A 96 -7.66 -4.31 1.20
N ARG A 97 -6.80 -4.62 2.16
CA ARG A 97 -6.30 -3.65 3.12
C ARG A 97 -4.82 -3.86 3.35
N PHE A 98 -4.04 -2.80 3.19
CA PHE A 98 -2.66 -2.78 3.67
C PHE A 98 -2.59 -2.18 5.07
N ARG A 99 -1.87 -2.86 5.97
CA ARG A 99 -1.52 -2.38 7.31
C ARG A 99 -0.01 -2.17 7.37
N PRO A 100 0.47 -0.92 7.31
CA PRO A 100 1.89 -0.65 7.39
C PRO A 100 2.46 -1.08 8.75
N ASP A 101 3.72 -1.50 8.77
CA ASP A 101 4.49 -1.65 10.00
C ASP A 101 4.97 -0.27 10.47
N ASN A 102 4.29 0.27 11.49
CA ASN A 102 4.57 1.60 12.05
C ASN A 102 5.97 1.76 12.66
N ARG A 103 6.77 0.68 12.75
CA ARG A 103 8.18 0.76 13.15
C ARG A 103 9.12 1.15 12.00
N ARG A 104 8.61 1.23 10.77
CA ARG A 104 9.39 1.56 9.58
C ARG A 104 9.44 3.07 9.37
N GLU A 105 10.63 3.56 9.03
CA GLU A 105 10.82 4.94 8.58
C GLU A 105 10.55 5.10 7.08
N LYS A 106 10.68 4.02 6.31
CA LYS A 106 10.46 3.97 4.86
C LYS A 106 9.82 2.65 4.47
N TYR A 107 8.93 2.71 3.50
CA TYR A 107 8.24 1.56 2.91
C TYR A 107 8.71 1.39 1.45
N GLN A 108 8.83 0.16 0.98
CA GLN A 108 9.26 -0.16 -0.40
C GLN A 108 8.10 -0.25 -1.38
N LEU A 109 6.96 -0.76 -0.92
CA LEU A 109 5.79 -1.11 -1.71
C LEU A 109 4.60 -0.20 -1.42
N TYR A 110 4.56 0.45 -0.25
CA TYR A 110 3.47 1.34 0.15
C TYR A 110 3.94 2.79 0.21
N SER A 111 3.43 3.66 -0.66
CA SER A 111 3.64 5.10 -0.50
C SER A 111 2.60 5.67 0.43
N THR A 112 3.05 6.38 1.47
CA THR A 112 2.10 7.12 2.30
C THR A 112 1.69 8.39 1.55
N PRO A 113 0.42 8.83 1.61
CA PRO A 113 0.02 10.11 1.02
C PRO A 113 0.83 11.30 1.59
N TRP A 114 1.36 11.15 2.80
CA TRP A 114 2.19 12.14 3.47
C TRP A 114 3.58 12.28 2.86
N ASP A 115 4.13 11.23 2.25
CA ASP A 115 5.45 11.28 1.58
C ASP A 115 5.45 12.35 0.46
N LYS A 116 4.34 12.47 -0.26
CA LYS A 116 4.14 13.52 -1.28
C LYS A 116 4.16 14.92 -0.67
N VAL A 117 3.52 15.09 0.48
CA VAL A 117 3.45 16.38 1.19
C VAL A 117 4.82 16.78 1.74
N GLU A 118 5.55 15.82 2.31
CA GLU A 118 6.91 16.02 2.82
C GLU A 118 7.91 16.37 1.71
N GLY A 119 7.69 15.89 0.49
CA GLY A 119 8.51 16.21 -0.69
C GLY A 119 8.30 17.62 -1.26
N ILE A 120 7.33 18.41 -0.79
CA ILE A 120 7.07 19.76 -1.30
C ILE A 120 8.06 20.75 -0.67
N SER A 121 8.94 21.34 -1.48
CA SER A 121 9.95 22.31 -1.01
C SER A 121 9.38 23.69 -0.70
N ASP A 122 8.31 24.11 -1.38
CA ASP A 122 7.68 25.42 -1.16
C ASP A 122 6.91 25.40 0.17
N PRO A 123 7.28 26.23 1.17
CA PRO A 123 6.66 26.17 2.50
C PRO A 123 5.16 26.50 2.50
N TYR A 124 4.71 27.39 1.60
CA TYR A 124 3.30 27.70 1.46
C TYR A 124 2.55 26.50 0.90
N LYS A 125 3.00 25.96 -0.24
CA LYS A 125 2.34 24.82 -0.91
C LYS A 125 2.35 23.59 -0.02
N GLN A 126 3.44 23.36 0.70
CA GLN A 126 3.55 22.28 1.68
C GLN A 126 2.51 22.44 2.80
N THR A 127 2.37 23.65 3.35
CA THR A 127 1.38 23.91 4.43
C THR A 127 -0.05 23.73 3.94
N LEU A 128 -0.36 24.21 2.75
CA LEU A 128 -1.67 24.05 2.13
C LEU A 128 -1.98 22.57 1.89
N ALA A 129 -1.03 21.80 1.35
CA ALA A 129 -1.18 20.36 1.19
C ALA A 129 -1.36 19.66 2.54
N TYR A 130 -0.58 20.01 3.57
CA TYR A 130 -0.75 19.48 4.93
C TYR A 130 -2.16 19.73 5.48
N ALA A 131 -2.69 20.94 5.29
CA ALA A 131 -4.04 21.29 5.73
C ALA A 131 -5.10 20.46 4.99
N ALA A 132 -4.94 20.31 3.68
CA ALA A 132 -5.85 19.57 2.81
C ALA A 132 -5.88 18.07 3.15
N TYR A 133 -4.72 17.41 3.22
CA TYR A 133 -4.64 16.00 3.58
C TYR A 133 -5.13 15.73 5.01
N ALA A 134 -4.86 16.63 5.95
CA ALA A 134 -5.39 16.50 7.32
C ALA A 134 -6.93 16.65 7.37
N ALA A 135 -7.49 17.55 6.55
CA ALA A 135 -8.93 17.69 6.42
C ALA A 135 -9.55 16.43 5.77
N ALA A 136 -8.93 15.87 4.74
CA ALA A 136 -9.34 14.63 4.09
C ALA A 136 -9.31 13.42 5.04
N GLU A 137 -8.39 13.40 6.00
CA GLU A 137 -8.35 12.41 7.09
C GLU A 137 -9.32 12.72 8.26
N ARG A 138 -10.23 13.69 8.09
CA ARG A 138 -11.20 14.12 9.11
C ARG A 138 -10.54 14.65 10.39
N ARG A 139 -9.30 15.17 10.29
CA ARG A 139 -8.51 15.75 11.37
C ARG A 139 -8.01 17.15 10.99
N PRO A 140 -8.92 18.12 10.76
CA PRO A 140 -8.52 19.44 10.28
C PRO A 140 -7.60 20.13 11.30
N LEU A 141 -6.40 20.53 10.85
CA LEU A 141 -5.39 21.19 11.71
C LEU A 141 -5.69 22.68 11.97
N GLY A 142 -6.72 23.23 11.34
CA GLY A 142 -7.05 24.66 11.43
C GLY A 142 -5.99 25.58 10.79
N LEU A 143 -5.06 25.04 10.01
CA LEU A 143 -3.97 25.77 9.36
C LEU A 143 -4.46 26.93 8.48
N LEU A 144 -5.55 26.73 7.76
CA LEU A 144 -6.16 27.75 6.90
C LEU A 144 -6.74 28.94 7.67
N ARG A 145 -6.90 28.85 9.00
CA ARG A 145 -7.32 30.02 9.81
C ARG A 145 -6.25 31.10 9.84
N ALA A 146 -4.98 30.75 9.70
CA ALA A 146 -3.88 31.71 9.67
C ALA A 146 -3.91 32.60 8.42
N ALA A 147 -4.56 32.15 7.34
CA ALA A 147 -4.70 32.92 6.11
C ALA A 147 -5.74 34.06 6.22
N GLU A 148 -6.52 34.12 7.31
CA GLU A 148 -7.53 35.17 7.54
C GLU A 148 -8.45 35.37 6.32
N LEU A 149 -9.02 34.27 5.81
CA LEU A 149 -9.87 34.28 4.63
C LEU A 149 -11.03 35.28 4.79
N ASN A 150 -11.22 36.13 3.78
CA ASN A 150 -12.40 36.98 3.71
C ASN A 150 -13.66 36.13 3.44
N ARG A 151 -14.84 36.76 3.47
CA ARG A 151 -16.13 36.06 3.34
C ARG A 151 -16.25 35.25 2.03
N ASP A 152 -15.77 35.79 0.92
CA ASP A 152 -15.89 35.14 -0.39
C ASP A 152 -14.87 34.00 -0.52
N GLN A 153 -13.63 34.21 -0.06
CA GLN A 153 -12.61 33.16 0.01
C GLN A 153 -13.02 32.01 0.94
N ALA A 154 -13.58 32.33 2.12
CA ALA A 154 -14.06 31.34 3.07
C ALA A 154 -15.24 30.52 2.50
N LYS A 155 -16.08 31.14 1.67
CA LYS A 155 -17.13 30.42 0.94
C LYS A 155 -16.53 29.45 -0.07
N VAL A 156 -15.57 29.90 -0.90
CA VAL A 156 -14.89 29.03 -1.88
C VAL A 156 -14.20 27.86 -1.20
N GLU A 157 -13.45 28.11 -0.13
CA GLU A 157 -12.77 27.05 0.62
C GLU A 157 -13.76 26.05 1.21
N ARG A 158 -14.88 26.52 1.79
CA ARG A 158 -15.91 25.63 2.33
C ARG A 158 -16.57 24.79 1.25
N ASP A 159 -16.95 25.39 0.13
CA ASP A 159 -17.64 24.70 -0.96
C ASP A 159 -16.69 23.68 -1.62
N ALA A 160 -15.40 24.03 -1.81
CA ALA A 160 -14.37 23.11 -2.29
C ALA A 160 -14.10 21.97 -1.29
N ARG A 161 -14.07 22.26 0.01
CA ARG A 161 -13.89 21.24 1.06
C ARG A 161 -15.05 20.25 1.06
N GLN A 162 -16.28 20.73 0.91
CA GLN A 162 -17.45 19.87 0.84
C GLN A 162 -17.37 18.96 -0.38
N ALA A 163 -17.06 19.50 -1.57
CA ALA A 163 -16.90 18.71 -2.78
C ALA A 163 -15.82 17.62 -2.63
N MET A 164 -14.67 17.95 -2.02
CA MET A 164 -13.64 16.97 -1.71
C MET A 164 -14.15 15.87 -0.76
N MET A 165 -14.84 16.25 0.32
CA MET A 165 -15.36 15.28 1.29
C MET A 165 -16.43 14.36 0.68
N ASP A 166 -17.28 14.89 -0.21
CA ASP A 166 -18.29 14.12 -0.92
C ASP A 166 -17.62 13.10 -1.86
N GLU A 167 -16.62 13.53 -2.65
CA GLU A 167 -15.86 12.66 -3.55
C GLU A 167 -15.11 11.56 -2.76
N LEU A 168 -14.48 11.92 -1.64
CA LEU A 168 -13.82 10.96 -0.75
C LEU A 168 -14.81 9.96 -0.14
N THR A 169 -16.01 10.41 0.24
CA THR A 169 -17.06 9.53 0.77
C THR A 169 -17.52 8.53 -0.30
N ILE A 170 -17.75 8.99 -1.53
CA ILE A 170 -18.10 8.11 -2.66
C ILE A 170 -17.00 7.08 -2.91
N ILE A 171 -15.73 7.48 -2.88
CA ILE A 171 -14.60 6.54 -3.03
C ILE A 171 -14.60 5.52 -1.88
N GLU A 172 -14.72 5.96 -0.64
CA GLU A 172 -14.76 5.09 0.55
C GLU A 172 -15.92 4.09 0.49
N GLU A 173 -17.11 4.53 0.07
CA GLU A 173 -18.29 3.69 -0.10
C GLU A 173 -18.13 2.70 -1.25
N ASN A 174 -17.58 3.11 -2.39
CA ASN A 174 -17.29 2.22 -3.51
C ASN A 174 -16.23 1.18 -3.15
N VAL A 175 -15.18 1.54 -2.42
CA VAL A 175 -14.17 0.59 -1.94
C VAL A 175 -14.79 -0.39 -0.95
N ARG A 176 -15.55 0.11 0.04
CA ARG A 176 -16.23 -0.74 1.04
C ARG A 176 -17.27 -1.66 0.39
N GLY A 177 -17.95 -1.17 -0.62
CA GLY A 177 -18.96 -1.90 -1.39
C GLY A 177 -18.38 -2.78 -2.49
N GLY A 178 -17.05 -2.86 -2.65
CA GLY A 178 -16.41 -3.65 -3.73
C GLY A 178 -16.79 -3.20 -5.14
N LEU A 179 -17.19 -1.94 -5.30
CA LEU A 179 -17.56 -1.31 -6.57
C LEU A 179 -16.45 -0.43 -7.15
N PHE A 180 -15.38 -0.18 -6.37
CA PHE A 180 -14.22 0.56 -6.85
C PHE A 180 -13.35 -0.33 -7.73
N ASP A 181 -13.25 0.01 -9.03
CA ASP A 181 -12.45 -0.68 -10.05
C ASP A 181 -12.60 -2.21 -9.97
N VAL A 182 -13.79 -2.69 -10.33
CA VAL A 182 -14.19 -4.11 -10.25
C VAL A 182 -13.19 -5.00 -10.99
N ASP A 183 -12.76 -4.60 -12.18
CA ASP A 183 -11.79 -5.36 -12.98
C ASP A 183 -10.45 -5.53 -12.25
N ALA A 184 -9.98 -4.50 -11.54
CA ALA A 184 -8.76 -4.59 -10.75
C ALA A 184 -8.94 -5.48 -9.50
N MET A 185 -10.10 -5.42 -8.84
CA MET A 185 -10.42 -6.33 -7.74
C MET A 185 -10.49 -7.78 -8.22
N ASP A 186 -11.13 -8.04 -9.37
CA ASP A 186 -11.23 -9.38 -9.96
C ASP A 186 -9.86 -9.97 -10.27
N LYS A 187 -8.90 -9.14 -10.73
CA LYS A 187 -7.50 -9.56 -10.91
C LYS A 187 -6.82 -9.93 -9.59
N VAL A 188 -7.10 -9.21 -8.50
CA VAL A 188 -6.59 -9.56 -7.16
C VAL A 188 -7.14 -10.93 -6.74
N LEU A 189 -8.44 -11.15 -6.91
CA LEU A 189 -9.09 -12.40 -6.54
C LEU A 189 -8.59 -13.58 -7.39
N ALA A 190 -8.44 -13.40 -8.70
CA ALA A 190 -7.90 -14.41 -9.59
C ALA A 190 -6.45 -14.77 -9.23
N ALA A 191 -5.61 -13.78 -8.88
CA ALA A 191 -4.25 -14.02 -8.41
C ALA A 191 -4.24 -14.78 -7.08
N LEU A 192 -5.15 -14.44 -6.16
CA LEU A 192 -5.28 -15.11 -4.87
C LEU A 192 -5.72 -16.57 -5.03
N GLU A 193 -6.66 -16.84 -5.94
CA GLU A 193 -7.08 -18.20 -6.29
C GLU A 193 -5.92 -19.00 -6.89
N ALA A 194 -5.19 -18.42 -7.86
CA ALA A 194 -4.00 -19.06 -8.43
C ALA A 194 -2.95 -19.38 -7.36
N TYR A 195 -2.72 -18.45 -6.42
CA TYR A 195 -1.84 -18.71 -5.27
C TYR A 195 -2.35 -19.86 -4.41
N ARG A 196 -3.65 -19.96 -4.12
CA ARG A 196 -4.23 -21.05 -3.31
C ARG A 196 -4.09 -22.42 -3.96
N ASN A 197 -4.18 -22.49 -5.28
CA ASN A 197 -4.08 -23.73 -6.05
C ASN A 197 -2.67 -24.34 -6.11
N ILE A 198 -1.65 -23.60 -5.64
CA ILE A 198 -0.28 -24.11 -5.49
C ILE A 198 -0.11 -24.62 -4.07
N GLU A 199 0.31 -25.88 -3.90
CA GLU A 199 0.61 -26.43 -2.58
C GLU A 199 1.95 -25.93 -2.02
N GLY A 200 2.15 -26.07 -0.71
CA GLY A 200 3.41 -25.74 -0.05
C GLY A 200 3.41 -24.42 0.73
N ASP A 201 4.59 -24.10 1.27
CA ASP A 201 4.86 -22.96 2.14
C ASP A 201 5.69 -21.95 1.35
N PRO A 202 5.26 -20.68 1.18
CA PRO A 202 6.00 -19.71 0.38
C PRO A 202 7.39 -19.38 0.95
N THR A 203 7.66 -19.72 2.21
CA THR A 203 9.00 -19.57 2.80
C THR A 203 9.94 -20.76 2.49
N LYS A 204 9.46 -21.75 1.73
CA LYS A 204 10.16 -23.00 1.40
C LYS A 204 10.02 -23.41 -0.07
N ASP A 205 8.91 -23.03 -0.71
CA ASP A 205 8.57 -23.37 -2.08
C ASP A 205 8.58 -22.12 -2.97
N ASN A 206 9.40 -22.16 -4.02
CA ASN A 206 9.61 -21.02 -4.91
C ASN A 206 8.43 -20.71 -5.82
N ALA A 207 7.66 -21.72 -6.25
CA ALA A 207 6.46 -21.50 -7.03
C ALA A 207 5.38 -20.82 -6.18
N LYS A 208 5.21 -21.29 -4.94
CA LYS A 208 4.30 -20.68 -3.96
C LYS A 208 4.74 -19.25 -3.60
N ALA A 209 6.04 -19.02 -3.42
CA ALA A 209 6.60 -17.69 -3.16
C ALA A 209 6.37 -16.73 -4.32
N ALA A 210 6.60 -17.18 -5.56
CA ALA A 210 6.38 -16.38 -6.76
C ALA A 210 4.90 -16.00 -6.92
N ALA A 211 3.98 -16.94 -6.66
CA ALA A 211 2.55 -16.65 -6.66
C ALA A 211 2.16 -15.67 -5.54
N ALA A 212 2.73 -15.80 -4.34
CA ALA A 212 2.50 -14.84 -3.24
C ALA A 212 2.95 -13.42 -3.62
N ARG A 213 4.12 -13.26 -4.23
CA ARG A 213 4.59 -11.97 -4.76
C ARG A 213 3.62 -11.39 -5.78
N LYS A 214 3.09 -12.24 -6.67
CA LYS A 214 2.15 -11.77 -7.70
C LYS A 214 0.85 -11.26 -7.11
N VAL A 215 0.34 -11.92 -6.07
CA VAL A 215 -0.82 -11.43 -5.31
C VAL A 215 -0.52 -10.07 -4.69
N VAL A 216 0.63 -9.93 -4.02
CA VAL A 216 1.04 -8.67 -3.39
C VAL A 216 1.15 -7.56 -4.42
N GLU A 217 1.84 -7.78 -5.54
CA GLU A 217 2.00 -6.80 -6.62
C GLU A 217 0.65 -6.27 -7.13
N ILE A 218 -0.25 -7.16 -7.56
CA ILE A 218 -1.56 -6.78 -8.11
C ILE A 218 -2.42 -6.08 -7.05
N ALA A 219 -2.38 -6.54 -5.80
CA ALA A 219 -3.12 -5.91 -4.72
C ALA A 219 -2.58 -4.52 -4.35
N MET A 220 -1.26 -4.30 -4.43
CA MET A 220 -0.66 -3.00 -4.21
C MET A 220 -1.02 -2.03 -5.35
N GLU A 221 -1.03 -2.49 -6.61
CA GLU A 221 -1.53 -1.69 -7.74
C GLU A 221 -3.00 -1.26 -7.53
N TYR A 222 -3.85 -2.17 -7.04
CA TYR A 222 -5.24 -1.84 -6.69
C TYR A 222 -5.33 -0.75 -5.61
N LEU A 223 -4.54 -0.88 -4.54
CA LEU A 223 -4.49 0.10 -3.46
C LEU A 223 -3.92 1.46 -3.92
N GLU A 224 -2.95 1.46 -4.82
CA GLU A 224 -2.38 2.68 -5.42
C GLU A 224 -3.42 3.43 -6.25
N LYS A 225 -4.28 2.71 -6.99
CA LYS A 225 -5.40 3.34 -7.71
C LYS A 225 -6.37 4.04 -6.76
N ILE A 226 -6.72 3.41 -5.62
CA ILE A 226 -7.55 4.03 -4.58
C ILE A 226 -6.85 5.28 -4.03
N GLN A 227 -5.58 5.18 -3.69
CA GLN A 227 -4.80 6.33 -3.18
C GLN A 227 -4.72 7.47 -4.20
N THR A 228 -4.57 7.15 -5.48
CA THR A 228 -4.51 8.13 -6.57
C THR A 228 -5.85 8.85 -6.71
N ALA A 229 -6.96 8.12 -6.74
CA ALA A 229 -8.30 8.72 -6.80
C ALA A 229 -8.55 9.66 -5.59
N ARG A 230 -8.16 9.25 -4.38
CA ARG A 230 -8.25 10.10 -3.19
C ARG A 230 -7.35 11.33 -3.29
N SER A 231 -6.10 11.16 -3.75
CA SER A 231 -5.15 12.26 -3.93
C SER A 231 -5.67 13.28 -4.94
N THR A 232 -6.28 12.84 -6.04
CA THR A 232 -6.90 13.71 -7.05
C THR A 232 -8.02 14.58 -6.45
N ALA A 233 -8.89 14.02 -5.60
CA ALA A 233 -9.91 14.80 -4.90
C ALA A 233 -9.30 15.88 -4.00
N VAL A 234 -8.23 15.54 -3.28
CA VAL A 234 -7.50 16.48 -2.42
C VAL A 234 -6.78 17.56 -3.23
N GLU A 235 -6.18 17.20 -4.36
CA GLU A 235 -5.49 18.13 -5.27
C GLU A 235 -6.46 19.14 -5.91
N LYS A 236 -7.69 18.72 -6.25
CA LYS A 236 -8.75 19.64 -6.70
C LYS A 236 -9.08 20.68 -5.62
N TYR A 237 -9.18 20.25 -4.35
CA TYR A 237 -9.38 21.17 -3.24
C TYR A 237 -8.20 22.14 -3.06
N ILE A 238 -6.97 21.63 -3.07
CA ILE A 238 -5.75 22.45 -2.98
C ILE A 238 -5.77 23.52 -4.09
N THR A 239 -6.06 23.12 -5.32
CA THR A 239 -6.12 24.04 -6.47
C THR A 239 -7.20 25.11 -6.27
N ALA A 240 -8.41 24.72 -5.85
CA ALA A 240 -9.49 25.66 -5.62
C ALA A 240 -9.14 26.71 -4.55
N VAL A 241 -8.49 26.29 -3.46
CA VAL A 241 -8.05 27.21 -2.40
C VAL A 241 -6.89 28.09 -2.86
N ASP A 242 -5.89 27.52 -3.54
CA ASP A 242 -4.72 28.25 -4.07
C ASP A 242 -5.13 29.42 -4.98
N THR A 243 -6.16 29.22 -5.82
CA THR A 243 -6.63 30.26 -6.76
C THR A 243 -7.23 31.51 -6.11
N VAL A 244 -7.68 31.41 -4.86
CA VAL A 244 -8.35 32.54 -4.17
C VAL A 244 -7.48 33.20 -3.10
N LEU A 245 -6.30 32.64 -2.81
CA LEU A 245 -5.35 33.20 -1.85
C LEU A 245 -4.47 34.26 -2.50
N ASP A 246 -4.40 35.43 -1.87
CA ASP A 246 -3.43 36.47 -2.26
C ASP A 246 -2.03 36.20 -1.67
N LYS A 247 -1.04 37.00 -2.08
CA LYS A 247 0.35 36.84 -1.66
C LYS A 247 0.58 37.02 -0.15
N ASP A 248 -0.18 37.92 0.50
CA ASP A 248 -0.08 38.13 1.96
C ASP A 248 -0.58 36.88 2.70
N GLN A 249 -1.71 36.34 2.26
CA GLN A 249 -2.30 35.12 2.83
C GLN A 249 -1.43 33.89 2.59
N GLN A 250 -0.81 33.77 1.41
CA GLN A 250 0.18 32.73 1.12
C GLN A 250 1.38 32.82 2.07
N ALA A 251 1.89 34.02 2.34
CA ALA A 251 2.99 34.24 3.28
C ALA A 251 2.60 33.88 4.73
N LYS A 252 1.40 34.26 5.18
CA LYS A 252 0.86 33.88 6.50
C LYS A 252 0.76 32.37 6.68
N LEU A 253 0.32 31.65 5.63
CA LEU A 253 0.30 30.18 5.65
C LEU A 253 1.69 29.58 5.71
N ALA A 254 2.64 30.07 4.91
CA ALA A 254 4.03 29.62 4.96
C ALA A 254 4.66 29.81 6.35
N GLU A 255 4.31 30.88 7.06
CA GLU A 255 4.75 31.10 8.44
C GLU A 255 4.09 30.13 9.42
N ALA A 256 2.76 29.95 9.34
CA ALA A 256 2.04 29.00 10.18
C ALA A 256 2.58 27.57 10.04
N GLY A 257 2.91 27.13 8.82
CA GLY A 257 3.54 25.85 8.56
C GLY A 257 4.89 25.68 9.23
N ARG A 258 5.76 26.71 9.12
CA ARG A 258 7.06 26.73 9.81
C ARG A 258 6.92 26.62 11.32
N GLN A 259 5.98 27.35 11.92
CA GLN A 259 5.73 27.27 13.36
C GLN A 259 5.27 25.87 13.81
N ILE A 260 4.50 25.15 12.98
CA ILE A 260 4.13 23.74 13.28
C ILE A 260 5.33 22.81 13.11
N ALA A 261 6.14 22.99 12.07
CA ALA A 261 7.35 22.21 11.86
C ALA A 261 8.33 22.37 13.02
N ASP A 262 8.52 23.60 13.51
CA ASP A 262 9.38 23.91 14.66
C ASP A 262 8.84 23.28 15.95
N LYS A 263 7.52 23.34 16.18
CA LYS A 263 6.88 22.65 17.33
C LYS A 263 7.02 21.13 17.25
N ARG A 264 6.87 20.53 16.06
CA ARG A 264 7.08 19.09 15.85
C ARG A 264 8.55 18.69 16.03
N GLY A 265 9.48 19.52 15.55
CA GLY A 265 10.91 19.35 15.77
C GLY A 265 11.29 19.45 17.24
N ALA A 266 10.68 20.37 17.99
CA ALA A 266 10.86 20.52 19.44
C ALA A 266 10.29 19.34 20.23
N LEU A 267 9.16 18.76 19.81
CA LEU A 267 8.55 17.57 20.43
C LEU A 267 9.28 16.26 20.09
N ARG A 268 10.04 16.21 18.99
CA ARG A 268 10.88 15.06 18.60
C ARG A 268 12.30 15.12 19.19
N ARG A 269 12.73 16.23 19.78
CA ARG A 269 13.98 16.28 20.55
C ARG A 269 13.72 15.58 21.89
N PRO A 270 14.43 14.49 22.23
CA PRO A 270 14.35 13.99 23.60
C PRO A 270 14.74 15.13 24.53
N ALA A 271 13.94 15.35 25.57
CA ALA A 271 14.35 16.17 26.69
C ALA A 271 15.72 15.64 27.13
N ARG A 272 16.79 16.42 26.90
CA ARG A 272 18.02 16.20 27.62
C ARG A 272 17.73 16.59 29.06
N GLY A 273 17.47 15.58 29.87
CA GLY A 273 17.33 15.61 31.32
C GLY A 273 17.61 14.21 31.82
#